data_AF-A0A518DRN2-F1
#
_entry.id   AF-A0A518DRN2-F1
#
_cell.length_a   1.000
_cell.length_b   1.000
_cell.length_c   1.000
_cell.angle_alpha   90.00
_cell.angle_beta   90.00
_cell.angle_gamma   90.00
#
_symmetry.space_group_name_H-M   'P 1'
#
loop_
_entity.id
_entity.type
_entity.pdbx_description
1 polymer ?
#
loop_
_entity_poly.entity_id
_entity_poly.type
_entity_poly.pdbx_seq_one_letter_code
_entity_poly.pdbx_strand_id
1 'polypeptide(L)'
;MTFLCKFFWFAGVLTPSAVLLFVLTTACAQGEPPAEKQPDAFPNFQVFERLQRAGPLGLLAGPSRVPAGSEDEAHRYYQQIGKELGFANEEPPASLDQLIAYLGYAGLTTSDLLRLEPQVLINLEQLPAKVASPERFRKHFVDRPLNTDEILSVRFFAPKTTDVSGKVEPRKLSWRWLVRLKARPDSPAERNGVALCFLMSNSYVPLSAKSPFEKAGLVNQVILVRRAGADLPSPLYWMLFDSIDNGGKLAASALTSWDAADPDLPRHDPLKKYYVPGACVHCHGGAEKNGMLSYLDTDHWIDRTRLGDDFEDLGRSPFHPIYDSGGDSKTKQYATTFDVLRKLNVEIQQQNHRVNPTSFITQAADTWVRLHQQSPESAPTLDRGIPGKDDVTWNKANATDRELLPLLNRYCYRCHSSLAYHVFDKQAVLERVDDMVYRLEEEDFSLRMPQDRNLPESVTKRLIQLLTALQNENP
;
A
#
# COMPACT_ATOMS: atom_id res chain seq x y z
N MET A 1 -24.32 58.23 -8.11
CA MET A 1 -23.69 59.38 -8.79
C MET A 1 -22.20 59.03 -8.86
N THR A 2 -21.52 58.76 -9.99
CA THR A 2 -21.60 59.24 -11.39
C THR A 2 -20.68 58.27 -12.19
N PHE A 3 -21.19 57.46 -13.13
CA PHE A 3 -21.04 57.54 -14.62
C PHE A 3 -19.61 57.65 -15.22
N LEU A 4 -19.27 56.69 -16.11
CA LEU A 4 -18.44 56.75 -17.37
C LEU A 4 -17.84 55.35 -17.64
N CYS A 5 -18.06 54.54 -18.68
CA CYS A 5 -18.56 54.59 -20.07
C CYS A 5 -17.53 54.95 -21.19
N LYS A 6 -17.37 53.97 -22.12
CA LYS A 6 -16.87 53.96 -23.54
C LYS A 6 -15.35 53.76 -23.79
N PHE A 7 -14.83 53.07 -24.82
CA PHE A 7 -15.24 52.62 -26.19
C PHE A 7 -14.53 51.26 -26.55
N PHE A 8 -15.10 50.21 -27.21
CA PHE A 8 -15.28 49.88 -28.67
C PHE A 8 -14.02 50.04 -29.55
N TRP A 9 -13.65 49.27 -30.61
CA TRP A 9 -14.02 48.02 -31.34
C TRP A 9 -12.87 47.81 -32.39
N PHE A 10 -12.54 46.61 -32.89
CA PHE A 10 -12.94 46.15 -34.24
C PHE A 10 -12.57 44.67 -34.49
N ALA A 11 -13.39 44.05 -35.34
CA ALA A 11 -13.39 42.65 -35.77
C ALA A 11 -12.79 42.44 -37.17
N GLY A 12 -12.57 41.17 -37.55
CA GLY A 12 -12.40 40.69 -38.93
C GLY A 12 -11.44 39.47 -39.01
N VAL A 13 -11.83 38.19 -39.09
CA VAL A 13 -12.65 37.42 -40.05
C VAL A 13 -11.84 36.85 -41.25
N LEU A 14 -11.88 35.50 -41.37
CA LEU A 14 -11.71 34.58 -42.53
C LEU A 14 -10.36 33.90 -42.87
N THR A 15 -10.56 32.60 -43.17
CA THR A 15 -9.80 31.39 -43.56
C THR A 15 -9.21 31.41 -45.00
N PRO A 16 -8.83 30.28 -45.68
CA PRO A 16 -7.97 29.09 -45.39
C PRO A 16 -6.93 28.76 -46.52
N SER A 17 -6.23 27.61 -46.40
CA SER A 17 -5.55 26.82 -47.49
C SER A 17 -4.19 27.36 -48.00
N ALA A 18 -3.22 26.62 -48.56
CA ALA A 18 -2.83 25.21 -48.70
C ALA A 18 -1.51 25.21 -49.56
N VAL A 19 -0.59 24.27 -49.30
CA VAL A 19 0.38 23.60 -50.22
C VAL A 19 1.33 24.43 -51.13
N LEU A 20 2.66 24.25 -50.98
CA LEU A 20 3.65 23.79 -52.01
C LEU A 20 5.08 23.86 -51.41
N LEU A 21 5.79 22.75 -51.20
CA LEU A 21 6.69 22.05 -52.12
C LEU A 21 7.83 22.91 -52.71
N PHE A 22 9.06 22.69 -52.22
CA PHE A 22 10.28 22.93 -53.01
C PHE A 22 11.22 21.74 -52.88
N VAL A 23 11.41 21.06 -54.00
CA VAL A 23 12.45 20.09 -54.29
C VAL A 23 13.67 20.88 -54.77
N LEU A 24 14.84 20.60 -54.21
CA LEU A 24 16.12 20.93 -54.84
C LEU A 24 17.01 19.69 -54.79
N THR A 25 17.13 19.07 -55.96
CA THR A 25 18.11 18.06 -56.31
C THR A 25 19.46 18.72 -56.61
N THR A 26 20.53 18.22 -56.00
CA THR A 26 21.86 18.23 -56.60
C THR A 26 22.52 16.89 -56.33
N ALA A 27 22.67 16.11 -57.41
CA ALA A 27 23.53 14.95 -57.48
C ALA A 27 24.92 15.40 -57.95
N CYS A 28 25.98 14.85 -57.36
CA CYS A 28 27.20 14.44 -58.08
C CYS A 28 28.15 13.63 -57.17
N ALA A 29 28.75 12.62 -57.81
CA ALA A 29 30.03 11.97 -57.50
C ALA A 29 30.11 10.88 -56.41
N GLN A 30 29.88 9.65 -56.88
CA GLN A 30 30.66 8.41 -56.72
C GLN A 30 31.80 8.35 -55.68
N GLY A 31 31.67 7.36 -54.79
CA GLY A 31 32.76 6.67 -54.10
C GLY A 31 32.17 5.50 -53.31
N GLU A 32 32.46 4.25 -53.70
CA GLU A 32 32.04 3.06 -52.96
C GLU A 32 32.79 2.98 -51.62
N PRO A 33 32.09 2.91 -50.46
CA PRO A 33 32.72 2.50 -49.21
C PRO A 33 32.76 0.97 -49.13
N PRO A 34 33.78 0.40 -48.45
CA PRO A 34 33.96 -1.05 -48.34
C PRO A 34 32.83 -1.69 -47.55
N ALA A 35 32.53 -2.95 -47.89
CA ALA A 35 31.50 -3.78 -47.26
C ALA A 35 31.61 -3.76 -45.72
N GLU A 36 30.70 -3.00 -45.10
CA GLU A 36 30.46 -3.01 -43.67
C GLU A 36 29.78 -4.34 -43.32
N LYS A 37 30.43 -5.12 -42.45
CA LYS A 37 29.85 -6.35 -41.91
C LYS A 37 28.54 -5.98 -41.20
N GLN A 38 27.43 -6.54 -41.70
CA GLN A 38 26.16 -6.54 -40.97
C GLN A 38 26.42 -7.09 -39.55
N PRO A 39 26.12 -6.33 -38.48
CA PRO A 39 26.05 -6.90 -37.16
C PRO A 39 24.91 -7.93 -37.15
N ASP A 40 25.15 -9.06 -36.50
CA ASP A 40 24.17 -10.12 -36.30
C ASP A 40 22.82 -9.54 -35.89
N ALA A 41 21.77 -9.95 -36.61
CA ALA A 41 20.41 -9.55 -36.34
C ALA A 41 20.08 -9.72 -34.85
N PHE A 42 19.68 -8.63 -34.21
CA PHE A 42 19.20 -8.60 -32.83
C PHE A 42 18.12 -9.69 -32.62
N PRO A 43 18.16 -10.49 -31.55
CA PRO A 43 17.13 -11.48 -31.24
C PRO A 43 15.79 -10.87 -30.75
N ASN A 44 15.58 -9.55 -30.85
CA ASN A 44 14.46 -8.85 -30.21
C ASN A 44 13.25 -8.55 -31.10
N PHE A 45 13.18 -9.06 -32.34
CA PHE A 45 12.02 -8.81 -33.22
C PHE A 45 10.72 -9.44 -32.68
N GLN A 46 10.80 -10.58 -31.98
CA GLN A 46 9.63 -11.23 -31.35
C GLN A 46 9.09 -10.46 -30.13
N VAL A 47 9.96 -9.76 -29.39
CA VAL A 47 9.56 -8.91 -28.25
C VAL A 47 8.80 -7.68 -28.76
N PHE A 48 9.25 -7.10 -29.88
CA PHE A 48 8.58 -5.97 -30.51
C PHE A 48 7.20 -6.33 -31.09
N GLU A 49 7.06 -7.50 -31.73
CA GLU A 49 5.74 -7.97 -32.21
C GLU A 49 4.78 -8.30 -31.06
N ARG A 50 5.26 -8.88 -29.94
CA ARG A 50 4.42 -9.15 -28.76
C ARG A 50 3.98 -7.86 -28.06
N LEU A 51 4.86 -6.88 -27.92
CA LEU A 51 4.52 -5.56 -27.36
C LEU A 51 3.57 -4.77 -28.27
N GLN A 52 3.64 -4.94 -29.58
CA GLN A 52 2.66 -4.37 -30.52
C GLN A 52 1.28 -5.04 -30.43
N ARG A 53 1.21 -6.33 -30.10
CA ARG A 53 -0.07 -7.04 -29.85
C ARG A 53 -0.73 -6.65 -28.53
N ALA A 54 0.02 -6.21 -27.52
CA ALA A 54 -0.50 -5.74 -26.24
C ALA A 54 -1.27 -4.39 -26.32
N GLY A 55 -1.39 -3.82 -27.52
CA GLY A 55 -2.12 -2.57 -27.76
C GLY A 55 -1.48 -1.35 -27.06
N PRO A 56 -2.11 -0.16 -27.15
CA PRO A 56 -1.63 1.06 -26.51
C PRO A 56 -1.57 0.99 -24.96
N LEU A 57 -2.07 -0.09 -24.35
CA LEU A 57 -1.94 -0.38 -22.92
C LEU A 57 -0.61 -1.05 -22.55
N GLY A 58 0.08 -1.71 -23.49
CA GLY A 58 1.40 -2.32 -23.27
C GLY A 58 2.52 -1.31 -22.99
N LEU A 59 2.35 -0.04 -23.38
CA LEU A 59 3.29 1.05 -23.10
C LEU A 59 3.14 1.65 -21.69
N LEU A 60 2.12 1.25 -20.93
CA LEU A 60 1.99 1.55 -19.49
C LEU A 60 2.58 0.44 -18.61
N ALA A 61 3.21 -0.57 -19.20
CA ALA A 61 3.98 -1.61 -18.52
C ALA A 61 5.31 -1.05 -17.98
N GLY A 62 5.23 -0.02 -17.13
CA GLY A 62 6.32 0.30 -16.22
C GLY A 62 6.65 -0.93 -15.36
N PRO A 63 7.86 -1.01 -14.80
CA PRO A 63 8.20 -2.12 -13.92
C PRO A 63 7.16 -2.21 -12.80
N SER A 64 6.62 -3.41 -12.52
CA SER A 64 5.70 -3.68 -11.40
C SER A 64 6.34 -3.44 -10.01
N ARG A 65 7.59 -2.96 -10.03
CA ARG A 65 8.45 -2.70 -8.90
C ARG A 65 8.03 -1.40 -8.23
N VAL A 66 7.90 -1.44 -6.90
CA VAL A 66 7.72 -0.21 -6.13
C VAL A 66 8.96 0.67 -6.32
N PRO A 67 8.83 1.90 -6.85
CA PRO A 67 9.96 2.79 -6.99
C PRO A 67 10.52 3.09 -5.60
N ALA A 68 11.84 2.99 -5.46
CA ALA A 68 12.48 3.22 -4.16
C ALA A 68 12.34 4.69 -3.71
N GLY A 69 12.24 5.64 -4.65
CA GLY A 69 12.35 7.07 -4.37
C GLY A 69 13.79 7.48 -4.05
N SER A 70 13.97 8.70 -3.54
CA SER A 70 15.27 9.20 -3.08
C SER A 70 15.19 10.00 -1.79
N GLU A 71 16.33 10.16 -1.11
CA GLU A 71 16.42 10.94 0.12
C GLU A 71 16.15 12.44 -0.10
N ASP A 72 16.64 13.00 -1.21
CA ASP A 72 16.41 14.40 -1.57
C ASP A 72 14.94 14.69 -1.89
N GLU A 73 14.23 13.72 -2.48
CA GLU A 73 12.79 13.80 -2.67
C GLU A 73 12.06 13.80 -1.33
N ALA A 74 12.42 12.89 -0.41
CA ALA A 74 11.84 12.82 0.92
C ALA A 74 12.03 14.12 1.72
N HIS A 75 13.21 14.72 1.69
CA HIS A 75 13.47 15.99 2.37
C HIS A 75 12.64 17.15 1.80
N ARG A 76 12.55 17.27 0.47
CA ARG A 76 11.70 18.30 -0.16
C ARG A 76 10.23 18.10 0.18
N TYR A 77 9.77 16.86 0.15
CA TYR A 77 8.41 16.52 0.56
C TYR A 77 8.14 16.89 2.03
N TYR A 78 9.07 16.61 2.94
CA TYR A 78 8.93 16.98 4.34
C TYR A 78 8.86 18.49 4.60
N GLN A 79 9.65 19.30 3.87
CA GLN A 79 9.54 20.75 3.91
C GLN A 79 8.18 21.25 3.39
N GLN A 80 7.66 20.61 2.34
CA GLN A 80 6.34 20.93 1.80
C GLN A 80 5.24 20.66 2.83
N ILE A 81 5.19 19.45 3.40
CA ILE A 81 4.13 19.10 4.36
C ILE A 81 4.30 19.82 5.70
N GLY A 82 5.53 20.23 6.05
CA GLY A 82 5.86 21.15 7.15
C GLY A 82 4.96 22.39 7.14
N LYS A 83 4.89 23.02 5.97
CA LYS A 83 4.08 24.22 5.69
C LYS A 83 2.60 23.89 5.59
N GLU A 84 2.24 22.91 4.77
CA GLU A 84 0.84 22.58 4.49
C GLU A 84 0.06 22.17 5.75
N LEU A 85 0.70 21.42 6.64
CA LEU A 85 0.08 20.91 7.86
C LEU A 85 0.20 21.87 9.05
N GLY A 86 0.79 23.05 8.84
CA GLY A 86 0.95 24.07 9.88
C GLY A 86 1.70 23.55 11.11
N PHE A 87 2.77 22.78 10.89
CA PHE A 87 3.65 22.37 11.98
C PHE A 87 4.41 23.59 12.55
N ALA A 88 4.98 23.43 13.75
CA ALA A 88 5.71 24.49 14.40
C ALA A 88 6.93 24.91 13.56
N ASN A 89 7.08 26.23 13.34
CA ASN A 89 8.10 26.82 12.47
C ASN A 89 8.05 26.33 11.01
N GLU A 90 6.91 25.81 10.54
CA GLU A 90 6.74 25.25 9.20
C GLU A 90 7.66 24.06 8.88
N GLU A 91 8.21 23.42 9.91
CA GLU A 91 9.09 22.25 9.78
C GLU A 91 8.36 20.97 10.23
N PRO A 92 8.62 19.82 9.61
CA PRO A 92 8.07 18.55 10.07
C PRO A 92 8.50 18.26 11.52
N PRO A 93 7.70 17.50 12.29
CA PRO A 93 8.09 17.12 13.64
C PRO A 93 9.39 16.30 13.61
N ALA A 94 10.35 16.68 14.45
CA ALA A 94 11.66 16.02 14.50
C ALA A 94 11.59 14.62 15.16
N SER A 95 10.51 14.33 15.90
CA SER A 95 10.27 13.04 16.53
C SER A 95 8.79 12.67 16.59
N LEU A 96 8.51 11.37 16.79
CA LEU A 96 7.16 10.88 17.01
C LEU A 96 6.45 11.53 18.20
N ASP A 97 7.16 11.84 19.28
CA ASP A 97 6.58 12.53 20.45
C ASP A 97 6.05 13.92 20.08
N GLN A 98 6.75 14.64 19.19
CA GLN A 98 6.29 15.95 18.70
C GLN A 98 5.05 15.80 17.83
N LEU A 99 4.99 14.78 16.98
CA LEU A 99 3.81 14.47 16.18
C LEU A 99 2.60 14.10 17.05
N ILE A 100 2.80 13.26 18.07
CA ILE A 100 1.76 12.86 19.03
C ILE A 100 1.23 14.09 19.79
N ALA A 101 2.12 15.00 20.20
CA ALA A 101 1.72 16.26 20.81
C ALA A 101 0.92 17.16 19.85
N TYR A 102 1.33 17.26 18.58
CA TYR A 102 0.61 17.99 17.53
C TYR A 102 -0.83 17.48 17.33
N LEU A 103 -1.06 16.17 17.49
CA LEU A 103 -2.39 15.54 17.46
C LEU A 103 -3.24 15.77 18.72
N GLY A 104 -2.69 16.44 19.75
CA GLY A 104 -3.37 16.72 21.01
C GLY A 104 -3.15 15.68 22.11
N TYR A 105 -2.19 14.76 21.94
CA TYR A 105 -1.89 13.69 22.90
C TYR A 105 -0.61 13.95 23.68
N ALA A 106 -0.31 15.21 24.01
CA ALA A 106 0.89 15.57 24.77
C ALA A 106 1.00 14.91 26.15
N GLY A 107 -0.07 14.30 26.68
CA GLY A 107 -0.04 13.46 27.88
C GLY A 107 0.51 12.04 27.69
N LEU A 108 0.70 11.60 26.45
CA LEU A 108 1.25 10.30 26.06
C LEU A 108 2.61 10.48 25.39
N THR A 109 3.44 9.44 25.48
CA THR A 109 4.69 9.30 24.74
C THR A 109 4.56 8.24 23.64
N THR A 110 5.49 8.27 22.70
CA THR A 110 5.63 7.23 21.68
C THR A 110 5.87 5.87 22.32
N SER A 111 6.64 5.83 23.42
CA SER A 111 6.87 4.59 24.16
C SER A 111 5.57 4.06 24.78
N ASP A 112 4.65 4.92 25.23
CA ASP A 112 3.34 4.47 25.72
C ASP A 112 2.56 3.79 24.57
N LEU A 113 2.50 4.45 23.41
CA LEU A 113 1.74 3.95 22.26
C LEU A 113 2.31 2.66 21.64
N LEU A 114 3.63 2.45 21.72
CA LEU A 114 4.33 1.35 21.05
C LEU A 114 5.01 0.36 22.01
N ARG A 115 4.67 0.41 23.31
CA ARG A 115 5.06 -0.64 24.29
C ARG A 115 3.92 -1.10 25.18
N LEU A 116 2.87 -0.29 25.40
CA LEU A 116 1.71 -0.75 26.15
C LEU A 116 0.85 -1.67 25.29
N GLU A 117 0.48 -2.82 25.83
CA GLU A 117 -0.40 -3.76 25.15
C GLU A 117 -1.68 -3.08 24.59
N PRO A 118 -2.16 -3.45 23.39
CA PRO A 118 -3.34 -2.82 22.77
C PRO A 118 -4.57 -2.73 23.67
N GLN A 119 -4.85 -3.78 24.46
CA GLN A 119 -5.94 -3.80 25.44
C GLN A 119 -5.82 -2.76 26.56
N VAL A 120 -4.60 -2.33 26.89
CA VAL A 120 -4.35 -1.23 27.85
C VAL A 120 -4.60 0.11 27.18
N LEU A 121 -4.14 0.29 25.94
CA LEU A 121 -4.29 1.55 25.19
C LEU A 121 -5.75 1.93 24.93
N ILE A 122 -6.59 0.94 24.63
CA ILE A 122 -8.02 1.17 24.37
C ILE A 122 -8.87 1.17 25.64
N ASN A 123 -8.30 0.80 26.80
CA ASN A 123 -8.99 0.79 28.09
C ASN A 123 -8.61 2.02 28.93
N LEU A 124 -9.47 3.03 28.89
CA LEU A 124 -9.25 4.31 29.56
C LEU A 124 -9.20 4.24 31.10
N GLU A 125 -9.72 3.17 31.71
CA GLU A 125 -9.62 2.97 33.16
C GLU A 125 -8.22 2.50 33.56
N GLN A 126 -7.59 1.67 32.71
CA GLN A 126 -6.27 1.10 32.98
C GLN A 126 -5.14 2.02 32.51
N LEU A 127 -5.33 2.72 31.39
CA LEU A 127 -4.29 3.52 30.74
C LEU A 127 -3.57 4.50 31.68
N PRO A 128 -4.26 5.33 32.51
CA PRO A 128 -3.60 6.34 33.34
C PRO A 128 -2.60 5.76 34.35
N ALA A 129 -2.80 4.50 34.76
CA ALA A 129 -1.93 3.81 35.72
C ALA A 129 -0.78 3.05 35.04
N LYS A 130 -0.80 2.89 33.72
CA LYS A 130 0.17 2.10 32.95
C LYS A 130 1.13 2.93 32.12
N VAL A 131 0.77 4.17 31.78
CA VAL A 131 1.66 5.11 31.09
C VAL A 131 2.93 5.39 31.88
N ALA A 132 4.00 5.75 31.18
CA ALA A 132 5.31 6.07 31.74
C ALA A 132 5.27 7.25 32.72
N SER A 133 4.36 8.21 32.53
CA SER A 133 4.18 9.36 33.42
C SER A 133 2.71 9.64 33.72
N PRO A 134 2.15 9.02 34.79
CA PRO A 134 0.75 9.23 35.19
C PRO A 134 0.40 10.69 35.51
N GLU A 135 1.34 11.46 36.07
CA GLU A 135 1.14 12.88 36.38
C GLU A 135 1.00 13.73 35.11
N ARG A 136 1.89 13.51 34.12
CA ARG A 136 1.81 14.15 32.81
C ARG A 136 0.49 13.80 32.11
N PHE A 137 0.12 12.52 32.13
CA PHE A 137 -1.16 12.06 31.57
C PHE A 137 -2.34 12.81 32.21
N ARG A 138 -2.44 12.82 33.55
CA ARG A 138 -3.52 13.52 34.26
C ARG A 138 -3.55 15.01 33.92
N LYS A 139 -2.40 15.68 33.92
CA LYS A 139 -2.30 17.11 33.58
C LYS A 139 -2.89 17.42 32.19
N HIS A 140 -2.68 16.57 31.20
CA HIS A 140 -3.13 16.81 29.83
C HIS A 140 -4.55 16.31 29.52
N PHE A 141 -5.10 15.42 30.33
CA PHE A 141 -6.42 14.81 30.10
C PHE A 141 -7.44 15.08 31.21
N VAL A 142 -7.14 15.94 32.19
CA VAL A 142 -8.07 16.30 33.28
C VAL A 142 -9.27 17.11 32.77
N ASP A 143 -9.03 18.19 32.04
CA ASP A 143 -10.10 19.09 31.58
C ASP A 143 -10.91 18.46 30.44
N ARG A 144 -10.25 17.60 29.67
CA ARG A 144 -10.83 16.86 28.57
C ARG A 144 -10.33 15.41 28.63
N PRO A 145 -11.09 14.51 29.27
CA PRO A 145 -10.78 13.08 29.25
C PRO A 145 -10.68 12.51 27.84
N LEU A 146 -9.93 11.43 27.68
CA LEU A 146 -9.94 10.65 26.44
C LEU A 146 -11.32 10.01 26.25
N ASN A 147 -11.73 9.80 25.00
CA ASN A 147 -12.90 9.00 24.66
C ASN A 147 -12.49 7.61 24.16
N THR A 148 -13.36 6.61 24.33
CA THR A 148 -13.08 5.19 24.02
C THR A 148 -12.80 4.90 22.54
N ASP A 149 -13.04 5.87 21.66
CA ASP A 149 -12.79 5.79 20.23
C ASP A 149 -11.73 6.80 19.77
N GLU A 150 -11.02 7.48 20.67
CA GLU A 150 -9.91 8.37 20.30
C GLU A 150 -8.64 7.58 19.95
N ILE A 151 -8.42 6.42 20.56
CA ILE A 151 -7.28 5.54 20.32
C ILE A 151 -7.80 4.15 19.94
N LEU A 152 -7.35 3.63 18.81
CA LEU A 152 -7.49 2.22 18.46
C LEU A 152 -6.09 1.62 18.29
N SER A 153 -5.93 0.35 18.64
CA SER A 153 -4.63 -0.32 18.60
C SER A 153 -4.80 -1.80 18.29
N VAL A 154 -3.99 -2.34 17.37
CA VAL A 154 -3.97 -3.76 17.02
C VAL A 154 -2.61 -4.18 16.48
N ARG A 155 -2.22 -5.41 16.80
CA ARG A 155 -1.00 -6.07 16.34
C ARG A 155 -1.35 -7.24 15.43
N PHE A 156 -0.64 -7.37 14.33
CA PHE A 156 -0.93 -8.38 13.31
C PHE A 156 0.29 -8.78 12.49
N PHE A 157 0.22 -9.96 11.91
CA PHE A 157 1.15 -10.46 10.92
C PHE A 157 0.91 -9.77 9.57
N ALA A 158 1.98 -9.32 8.93
CA ALA A 158 1.94 -8.61 7.66
C ALA A 158 2.60 -9.44 6.55
N PRO A 159 1.84 -10.33 5.87
CA PRO A 159 2.42 -11.20 4.85
C PRO A 159 3.10 -10.40 3.76
N LYS A 160 2.46 -9.33 3.24
CA LYS A 160 2.95 -8.48 2.14
C LYS A 160 4.37 -7.92 2.31
N THR A 161 4.82 -7.74 3.55
CA THR A 161 6.16 -7.22 3.86
C THR A 161 7.08 -8.26 4.49
N THR A 162 6.71 -9.54 4.45
CA THR A 162 7.55 -10.66 4.86
C THR A 162 8.37 -11.18 3.68
N ASP A 163 9.63 -11.51 3.90
CA ASP A 163 10.47 -12.15 2.88
C ASP A 163 9.96 -13.57 2.59
N VAL A 164 9.70 -13.83 1.32
CA VAL A 164 9.17 -15.08 0.75
C VAL A 164 10.05 -15.63 -0.37
N SER A 165 11.24 -15.05 -0.54
CA SER A 165 12.20 -15.44 -1.56
C SER A 165 12.87 -16.78 -1.26
N GLY A 166 12.87 -17.21 0.01
CA GLY A 166 13.61 -18.39 0.49
C GLY A 166 15.13 -18.20 0.56
N LYS A 167 15.64 -16.97 0.39
CA LYS A 167 17.09 -16.68 0.40
C LYS A 167 17.68 -16.60 1.82
N VAL A 168 16.84 -16.30 2.83
CA VAL A 168 17.25 -16.02 4.21
C VAL A 168 16.71 -17.09 5.18
N GLU A 169 17.61 -17.65 6.00
CA GLU A 169 17.27 -18.59 7.06
C GLU A 169 17.93 -18.21 8.41
N PRO A 170 17.21 -18.27 9.56
CA PRO A 170 15.77 -18.51 9.65
C PRO A 170 14.98 -17.34 9.04
N ARG A 171 13.90 -17.66 8.32
CA ARG A 171 13.00 -16.65 7.79
C ARG A 171 12.46 -15.73 8.89
N LYS A 172 12.54 -14.41 8.66
CA LYS A 172 11.95 -13.40 9.53
C LYS A 172 10.57 -12.99 9.01
N LEU A 173 9.56 -13.13 9.85
CA LEU A 173 8.19 -12.71 9.59
C LEU A 173 8.04 -11.22 9.90
N SER A 174 7.29 -10.51 9.05
CA SER A 174 6.93 -9.11 9.27
C SER A 174 5.69 -9.02 10.17
N TRP A 175 5.82 -8.27 11.24
CA TRP A 175 4.76 -7.99 12.19
C TRP A 175 4.55 -6.49 12.28
N ARG A 176 3.28 -6.10 12.42
CA ARG A 176 2.86 -4.71 12.47
C ARG A 176 2.11 -4.44 13.74
N TRP A 177 2.41 -3.31 14.34
CA TRP A 177 1.59 -2.72 15.38
C TRP A 177 1.02 -1.42 14.85
N LEU A 178 -0.29 -1.40 14.63
CA LEU A 178 -1.04 -0.23 14.20
C LEU A 178 -1.71 0.45 15.38
N VAL A 179 -1.48 1.75 15.52
CA VAL A 179 -2.18 2.65 16.43
C VAL A 179 -2.86 3.73 15.60
N ARG A 180 -4.19 3.86 15.72
CA ARG A 180 -4.95 4.97 15.14
C ARG A 180 -5.27 5.99 16.22
N LEU A 181 -4.90 7.24 15.98
CA LEU A 181 -5.24 8.39 16.80
C LEU A 181 -6.22 9.30 16.04
N LYS A 182 -7.28 9.77 16.70
CA LYS A 182 -8.09 10.88 16.18
C LYS A 182 -7.44 12.19 16.58
N ALA A 183 -7.30 13.14 15.66
CA ALA A 183 -6.88 14.49 16.04
C ALA A 183 -7.87 15.02 17.08
N ARG A 184 -7.38 15.36 18.27
CA ARG A 184 -8.26 15.83 19.34
C ARG A 184 -8.80 17.21 18.97
N PRO A 185 -10.05 17.54 19.29
CA PRO A 185 -10.55 18.87 18.97
C PRO A 185 -9.73 19.95 19.66
N ASP A 186 -9.56 21.08 18.97
CA ASP A 186 -8.70 22.20 19.35
C ASP A 186 -7.18 21.89 19.35
N SER A 187 -6.77 20.68 18.95
CA SER A 187 -5.36 20.38 18.72
C SER A 187 -4.84 21.13 17.49
N PRO A 188 -3.52 21.39 17.41
CA PRO A 188 -2.91 21.91 16.19
C PRO A 188 -3.30 21.10 14.93
N ALA A 189 -3.29 19.78 15.01
CA ALA A 189 -3.70 18.89 13.92
C ALA A 189 -5.12 19.17 13.42
N GLU A 190 -6.09 19.23 14.34
CA GLU A 190 -7.49 19.42 14.01
C GLU A 190 -7.75 20.81 13.40
N ARG A 191 -7.10 21.85 13.93
CA ARG A 191 -7.14 23.21 13.37
C ARG A 191 -6.56 23.30 11.97
N ASN A 192 -5.49 22.54 11.70
CA ASN A 192 -4.86 22.47 10.39
C ASN A 192 -5.49 21.41 9.46
N GLY A 193 -6.69 20.92 9.77
CA GLY A 193 -7.45 20.08 8.86
C GLY A 193 -7.03 18.61 8.82
N VAL A 194 -6.27 18.13 9.80
CA VAL A 194 -5.97 16.69 9.99
C VAL A 194 -7.03 16.07 10.88
N ALA A 195 -7.58 14.92 10.48
CA ALA A 195 -8.59 14.18 11.24
C ALA A 195 -8.04 12.96 11.97
N LEU A 196 -7.15 12.19 11.32
CA LEU A 196 -6.65 10.92 11.84
C LEU A 196 -5.14 10.82 11.65
N CYS A 197 -4.50 10.03 12.49
CA CYS A 197 -3.15 9.54 12.31
C CYS A 197 -3.15 8.02 12.44
N PHE A 198 -2.62 7.33 11.43
CA PHE A 198 -2.29 5.91 11.49
C PHE A 198 -0.78 5.77 11.70
N LEU A 199 -0.39 5.33 12.89
CA LEU A 199 1.00 5.04 13.26
C LEU A 199 1.22 3.52 13.22
N MET A 200 2.17 3.07 12.43
CA MET A 200 2.42 1.66 12.19
C MET A 200 3.88 1.31 12.43
N SER A 201 4.15 0.58 13.50
CA SER A 201 5.48 0.06 13.80
C SER A 201 5.69 -1.29 13.12
N ASN A 202 6.82 -1.45 12.41
CA ASN A 202 7.15 -2.67 11.68
C ASN A 202 8.31 -3.42 12.34
N SER A 203 8.12 -4.70 12.64
CA SER A 203 9.14 -5.60 13.18
C SER A 203 9.37 -6.78 12.24
N TYR A 204 10.60 -7.29 12.22
CA TYR A 204 10.99 -8.48 11.46
C TYR A 204 11.60 -9.51 12.41
N VAL A 205 10.86 -10.57 12.71
CA VAL A 205 11.23 -11.53 13.75
C VAL A 205 11.17 -12.98 13.27
N PRO A 206 12.12 -13.84 13.64
CA PRO A 206 11.99 -15.27 13.37
C PRO A 206 10.88 -15.88 14.24
N LEU A 207 10.26 -16.96 13.76
CA LEU A 207 9.23 -17.68 14.53
C LEU A 207 9.72 -18.25 15.87
N SER A 208 11.03 -18.47 16.01
CA SER A 208 11.64 -18.92 17.26
C SER A 208 11.71 -17.84 18.34
N ALA A 209 11.34 -16.59 18.04
CA ALA A 209 11.30 -15.52 19.02
C ALA A 209 10.21 -15.77 20.07
N LYS A 210 10.46 -15.33 21.32
CA LYS A 210 9.48 -15.45 22.41
C LYS A 210 8.20 -14.64 22.13
N SER A 211 8.37 -13.46 21.53
CA SER A 211 7.27 -12.62 21.04
C SER A 211 7.75 -11.76 19.87
N PRO A 212 6.92 -11.52 18.85
CA PRO A 212 7.22 -10.57 17.79
C PRO A 212 7.37 -9.11 18.23
N PHE A 213 6.87 -8.77 19.42
CA PHE A 213 6.77 -7.40 19.94
C PHE A 213 7.60 -7.18 21.21
N GLU A 214 8.58 -8.05 21.49
CA GLU A 214 9.50 -7.88 22.62
C GLU A 214 10.44 -6.68 22.43
N LYS A 215 10.77 -6.37 21.17
CA LYS A 215 11.64 -5.23 20.80
C LYS A 215 10.82 -4.18 20.05
N ALA A 216 11.31 -2.95 20.08
CA ALA A 216 10.79 -1.89 19.24
C ALA A 216 10.85 -2.28 17.76
N GLY A 217 9.84 -1.86 16.99
CA GLY A 217 9.89 -1.97 15.54
C GLY A 217 11.03 -1.15 14.95
N LEU A 218 11.53 -1.60 13.80
CA LEU A 218 12.66 -0.99 13.10
C LEU A 218 12.29 0.40 12.56
N VAL A 219 11.06 0.53 12.06
CA VAL A 219 10.56 1.76 11.43
C VAL A 219 9.10 1.95 11.81
N ASN A 220 8.76 3.21 12.05
CA ASN A 220 7.42 3.67 12.36
C ASN A 220 6.89 4.48 11.17
N GLN A 221 5.98 3.89 10.41
CA GLN A 221 5.29 4.56 9.30
C GLN A 221 4.08 5.32 9.84
N VAL A 222 3.93 6.56 9.42
CA VAL A 222 2.84 7.45 9.79
C VAL A 222 2.06 7.85 8.54
N ILE A 223 0.75 7.79 8.63
CA ILE A 223 -0.16 8.37 7.63
C ILE A 223 -1.11 9.33 8.34
N LEU A 224 -1.06 10.62 8.01
CA LEU A 224 -2.07 11.59 8.44
C LEU A 224 -3.17 11.69 7.40
N VAL A 225 -4.41 11.77 7.87
CA VAL A 225 -5.61 11.79 7.02
C VAL A 225 -6.26 13.14 7.08
N ARG A 226 -6.52 13.73 5.90
CA ARG A 226 -7.27 14.98 5.76
C ARG A 226 -8.70 14.85 6.30
N ARG A 227 -9.10 15.84 7.09
CA ARG A 227 -10.48 16.02 7.57
C ARG A 227 -11.40 16.32 6.39
N ALA A 228 -12.61 15.76 6.42
CA ALA A 228 -13.61 16.09 5.40
C ALA A 228 -13.87 17.60 5.37
N GLY A 229 -13.88 18.19 4.17
CA GLY A 229 -14.07 19.62 3.96
C GLY A 229 -12.88 20.52 4.32
N ALA A 230 -11.74 19.97 4.74
CA ALA A 230 -10.53 20.75 4.95
C ALA A 230 -9.86 21.14 3.62
N ASP A 231 -9.32 22.36 3.56
CA ASP A 231 -8.57 22.89 2.43
C ASP A 231 -7.09 22.47 2.48
N LEU A 232 -6.86 21.16 2.43
CA LEU A 232 -5.53 20.57 2.29
C LEU A 232 -5.41 19.94 0.90
N PRO A 233 -4.29 20.13 0.17
CA PRO A 233 -4.18 19.67 -1.22
C PRO A 233 -4.19 18.14 -1.35
N SER A 234 -3.62 17.43 -0.37
CA SER A 234 -3.52 15.97 -0.40
C SER A 234 -4.50 15.32 0.58
N PRO A 235 -5.14 14.19 0.22
CA PRO A 235 -6.00 13.46 1.14
C PRO A 235 -5.23 12.73 2.24
N LEU A 236 -3.96 12.36 1.97
CA LEU A 236 -3.06 11.66 2.88
C LEU A 236 -1.68 12.34 2.89
N TYR A 237 -0.99 12.20 4.02
CA TYR A 237 0.37 12.68 4.22
C TYR A 237 1.21 11.60 4.90
N TRP A 238 2.41 11.32 4.39
CA TRP A 238 3.25 10.23 4.86
C TRP A 238 4.44 10.75 5.67
N MET A 239 4.77 10.08 6.77
CA MET A 239 6.03 10.32 7.47
C MET A 239 6.62 8.98 7.90
N LEU A 240 7.93 8.96 8.03
CA LEU A 240 8.65 7.82 8.56
C LEU A 240 9.48 8.29 9.73
N PHE A 241 9.52 7.46 10.77
CA PHE A 241 10.36 7.68 11.92
C PHE A 241 11.14 6.41 12.21
N ASP A 242 12.37 6.58 12.72
CA ASP A 242 13.23 5.49 13.17
C ASP A 242 12.59 4.75 14.37
N SER A 243 13.20 3.65 14.78
CA SER A 243 12.86 2.93 16.00
C SER A 243 12.75 3.86 17.21
N ILE A 244 11.82 3.55 18.12
CA ILE A 244 11.69 4.28 19.39
C ILE A 244 12.93 4.11 20.27
N ASP A 245 13.71 3.04 20.09
CA ASP A 245 14.98 2.85 20.78
C ASP A 245 16.05 3.85 20.28
N ASN A 246 15.88 4.38 19.07
CA ASN A 246 16.70 5.46 18.49
C ASN A 246 16.07 6.85 18.68
N GLY A 247 15.10 6.95 19.59
CA GLY A 247 14.40 8.19 19.92
C GLY A 247 13.25 8.54 18.96
N GLY A 248 12.86 7.63 18.06
CA GLY A 248 11.72 7.85 17.16
C GLY A 248 11.88 9.10 16.29
N LYS A 249 13.10 9.34 15.81
CA LYS A 249 13.45 10.54 15.02
C LYS A 249 12.90 10.43 13.60
N LEU A 250 12.61 11.58 12.98
CA LEU A 250 12.19 11.63 11.58
C LEU A 250 13.24 10.97 10.68
N ALA A 251 12.79 10.11 9.78
CA ALA A 251 13.61 9.35 8.85
C ALA A 251 13.10 9.53 7.41
N ALA A 252 13.98 9.42 6.43
CA ALA A 252 13.61 9.58 5.01
C ALA A 252 13.07 8.28 4.38
N SER A 253 13.45 7.11 4.92
CA SER A 253 13.16 5.81 4.31
C SER A 253 12.75 4.72 5.30
N ALA A 254 11.95 3.76 4.81
CA ALA A 254 11.60 2.54 5.52
C ALA A 254 12.42 1.36 4.97
N LEU A 255 12.78 0.43 5.84
CA LEU A 255 13.39 -0.84 5.46
C LEU A 255 12.29 -1.90 5.30
N THR A 256 12.11 -2.44 4.09
CA THR A 256 11.10 -3.48 3.83
C THR A 256 11.48 -4.43 2.69
N SER A 257 10.72 -5.53 2.53
CA SER A 257 11.06 -6.68 1.67
C SER A 257 10.09 -6.88 0.49
N TRP A 258 9.59 -5.81 -0.13
CA TRP A 258 8.69 -5.93 -1.29
C TRP A 258 9.36 -6.66 -2.46
N ASP A 259 10.63 -6.35 -2.72
CA ASP A 259 11.45 -6.93 -3.78
C ASP A 259 12.43 -8.00 -3.23
N ALA A 260 12.00 -8.84 -2.28
CA ALA A 260 12.93 -9.68 -1.50
C ALA A 260 13.80 -10.66 -2.33
N ALA A 261 13.36 -11.00 -3.54
CA ALA A 261 14.13 -11.85 -4.45
C ALA A 261 15.03 -11.07 -5.43
N ASP A 262 15.15 -9.74 -5.29
CA ASP A 262 16.08 -8.91 -6.07
C ASP A 262 17.49 -9.55 -6.06
N PRO A 263 18.10 -9.78 -7.23
CA PRO A 263 19.45 -10.36 -7.31
C PRO A 263 20.53 -9.47 -6.69
N ASP A 264 20.30 -8.15 -6.61
CA ASP A 264 21.25 -7.19 -6.05
C ASP A 264 21.17 -7.07 -4.52
N LEU A 265 20.13 -7.66 -3.89
CA LEU A 265 20.02 -7.68 -2.44
C LEU A 265 21.00 -8.69 -1.82
N PRO A 266 21.79 -8.27 -0.80
CA PRO A 266 22.65 -9.20 -0.07
C PRO A 266 21.84 -10.34 0.55
N ARG A 267 22.38 -11.56 0.50
CA ARG A 267 21.71 -12.76 1.02
C ARG A 267 21.32 -12.66 2.50
N HIS A 268 21.98 -11.83 3.30
CA HIS A 268 21.69 -11.68 4.73
C HIS A 268 20.91 -10.41 5.07
N ASP A 269 20.64 -9.54 4.09
CA ASP A 269 19.89 -8.30 4.27
C ASP A 269 18.79 -8.18 3.21
N PRO A 270 17.63 -8.84 3.42
CA PRO A 270 16.54 -8.86 2.45
C PRO A 270 15.72 -7.57 2.45
N LEU A 271 16.12 -6.55 3.22
CA LEU A 271 15.39 -5.31 3.37
C LEU A 271 16.02 -4.23 2.50
N LYS A 272 15.18 -3.60 1.67
CA LYS A 272 15.56 -2.46 0.84
C LYS A 272 15.01 -1.17 1.45
N LYS A 273 15.71 -0.05 1.22
CA LYS A 273 15.23 1.29 1.55
C LYS A 273 14.16 1.76 0.56
N TYR A 274 13.06 2.28 1.10
CA TYR A 274 11.97 2.90 0.36
C TYR A 274 11.65 4.26 0.97
N TYR A 275 11.79 5.31 0.15
CA TYR A 275 11.70 6.71 0.55
C TYR A 275 10.27 7.26 0.35
N VAL A 276 9.87 8.17 1.24
CA VAL A 276 8.64 8.96 1.07
C VAL A 276 8.86 10.12 0.09
N PRO A 277 7.78 10.64 -0.54
CA PRO A 277 6.44 10.08 -0.56
C PRO A 277 6.34 8.95 -1.59
N GLY A 278 7.25 8.90 -2.59
CA GLY A 278 7.14 8.09 -3.80
C GLY A 278 6.76 6.62 -3.55
N ALA A 279 7.51 5.91 -2.70
CA ALA A 279 7.23 4.49 -2.45
C ALA A 279 5.89 4.26 -1.73
N CYS A 280 5.53 5.17 -0.82
CA CYS A 280 4.25 5.11 -0.12
C CYS A 280 3.09 5.42 -1.07
N VAL A 281 3.20 6.50 -1.83
CA VAL A 281 2.21 6.93 -2.83
C VAL A 281 1.92 5.83 -3.84
N HIS A 282 2.96 5.15 -4.32
CA HIS A 282 2.80 4.06 -5.28
C HIS A 282 1.89 2.94 -4.73
N CYS A 283 2.01 2.63 -3.43
CA CYS A 283 1.17 1.64 -2.76
C CYS A 283 -0.20 2.14 -2.30
N HIS A 284 -0.43 3.46 -2.33
CA HIS A 284 -1.57 4.13 -1.70
C HIS A 284 -2.31 5.02 -2.70
N GLY A 285 -2.62 4.50 -3.90
CA GLY A 285 -3.41 5.22 -4.91
C GLY A 285 -2.61 5.83 -6.07
N GLY A 286 -1.31 5.57 -6.14
CA GLY A 286 -0.44 5.86 -7.29
C GLY A 286 -0.04 7.33 -7.47
N ALA A 287 -0.72 8.27 -6.83
CA ALA A 287 -0.40 9.69 -6.84
C ALA A 287 -0.77 10.36 -5.51
N GLU A 288 -0.03 11.39 -5.09
CA GLU A 288 -0.25 12.08 -3.80
C GLU A 288 -1.68 12.61 -3.67
N LYS A 289 -2.19 13.24 -4.73
CA LYS A 289 -3.55 13.80 -4.79
C LYS A 289 -4.66 12.74 -4.72
N ASN A 290 -4.32 11.48 -4.98
CA ASN A 290 -5.22 10.33 -4.96
C ASN A 290 -4.91 9.37 -3.81
N GLY A 291 -4.19 9.85 -2.78
CA GLY A 291 -3.83 9.07 -1.60
C GLY A 291 -5.03 8.31 -1.01
N MET A 292 -4.95 6.98 -0.97
CA MET A 292 -5.95 6.10 -0.40
C MET A 292 -5.34 5.13 0.61
N LEU A 293 -6.08 4.84 1.68
CA LEU A 293 -5.65 3.88 2.69
C LEU A 293 -5.92 2.46 2.21
N SER A 294 -4.94 1.59 2.40
CA SER A 294 -5.12 0.15 2.18
C SER A 294 -5.88 -0.45 3.35
N TYR A 295 -6.97 -1.16 3.06
CA TYR A 295 -7.72 -1.87 4.09
C TYR A 295 -6.88 -3.01 4.70
N LEU A 296 -7.23 -3.37 5.94
CA LEU A 296 -6.62 -4.43 6.70
C LEU A 296 -7.28 -5.76 6.31
N ASP A 297 -6.75 -6.42 5.28
CA ASP A 297 -7.28 -7.70 4.76
C ASP A 297 -6.94 -8.88 5.69
N THR A 298 -7.71 -9.01 6.76
CA THR A 298 -7.59 -10.10 7.73
C THR A 298 -7.72 -11.48 7.09
N ASP A 299 -8.54 -11.60 6.04
CA ASP A 299 -8.78 -12.87 5.40
C ASP A 299 -7.56 -13.36 4.63
N HIS A 300 -6.92 -12.45 3.89
CA HIS A 300 -5.66 -12.76 3.22
C HIS A 300 -4.62 -13.20 4.25
N TRP A 301 -4.50 -12.52 5.39
CA TRP A 301 -3.54 -12.88 6.45
C TRP A 301 -3.78 -14.30 6.98
N ILE A 302 -5.06 -14.67 7.19
CA ILE A 302 -5.45 -16.00 7.65
C ILE A 302 -5.16 -17.06 6.57
N ASP A 303 -5.52 -16.79 5.31
CA ASP A 303 -5.27 -17.72 4.20
C ASP A 303 -3.79 -18.10 4.11
N ARG A 304 -2.86 -17.13 4.25
CA ARG A 304 -1.42 -17.40 4.12
C ARG A 304 -0.85 -18.32 5.20
N THR A 305 -1.58 -18.56 6.28
CA THR A 305 -1.12 -19.40 7.40
C THR A 305 -1.68 -20.82 7.37
N ARG A 306 -2.49 -21.14 6.37
CA ARG A 306 -3.06 -22.49 6.22
C ARG A 306 -2.00 -23.48 5.75
N LEU A 307 -2.28 -24.76 5.99
CA LEU A 307 -1.46 -25.88 5.54
C LEU A 307 -1.20 -25.79 4.02
N GLY A 308 0.06 -25.94 3.62
CA GLY A 308 0.48 -25.87 2.22
C GLY A 308 0.69 -24.46 1.69
N ASP A 309 0.46 -23.42 2.50
CA ASP A 309 0.67 -22.02 2.12
C ASP A 309 2.02 -21.45 2.61
N ASP A 310 2.36 -20.21 2.27
CA ASP A 310 3.69 -19.62 2.50
C ASP A 310 4.10 -19.59 3.96
N PHE A 311 3.15 -19.38 4.87
CA PHE A 311 3.40 -19.21 6.29
C PHE A 311 2.67 -20.28 7.12
N GLU A 312 2.62 -21.52 6.60
CA GLU A 312 2.03 -22.65 7.33
C GLU A 312 2.69 -22.91 8.70
N ASP A 313 3.96 -22.56 8.84
CA ASP A 313 4.74 -22.59 10.07
C ASP A 313 4.17 -21.63 11.12
N LEU A 314 3.74 -20.42 10.72
CA LEU A 314 3.03 -19.49 11.58
C LEU A 314 1.68 -20.08 12.05
N GLY A 315 0.95 -20.75 11.15
CA GLY A 315 -0.32 -21.41 11.48
C GLY A 315 -0.21 -22.56 12.49
N ARG A 316 0.99 -23.15 12.64
CA ARG A 316 1.32 -24.17 13.65
C ARG A 316 1.97 -23.59 14.90
N SER A 317 2.28 -22.29 14.90
CA SER A 317 2.94 -21.61 16.00
C SER A 317 1.93 -21.16 17.08
N PRO A 318 2.38 -20.72 18.26
CA PRO A 318 1.50 -20.10 19.26
C PRO A 318 1.06 -18.67 18.87
N PHE A 319 1.61 -18.09 17.81
CA PHE A 319 1.22 -16.77 17.31
C PHE A 319 0.15 -16.89 16.23
N HIS A 320 -0.77 -15.93 16.20
CA HIS A 320 -1.87 -15.88 15.24
C HIS A 320 -1.75 -14.66 14.31
N PRO A 321 -2.31 -14.72 13.09
CA PRO A 321 -2.24 -13.61 12.13
C PRO A 321 -2.77 -12.29 12.70
N ILE A 322 -3.84 -12.36 13.49
CA ILE A 322 -4.31 -11.26 14.32
C ILE A 322 -3.76 -11.53 15.71
N TYR A 323 -2.67 -10.88 16.09
CA TYR A 323 -1.89 -11.27 17.26
C TYR A 323 -2.69 -11.16 18.56
N ASP A 324 -3.45 -10.07 18.71
CA ASP A 324 -4.19 -9.77 19.93
C ASP A 324 -5.51 -10.54 20.06
N SER A 325 -5.96 -11.25 19.03
CA SER A 325 -7.27 -11.91 19.04
C SER A 325 -7.26 -13.26 19.75
N GLY A 326 -6.08 -13.86 19.92
CA GLY A 326 -5.96 -15.30 20.18
C GLY A 326 -6.35 -16.13 18.94
N GLY A 327 -6.34 -17.46 19.08
CA GLY A 327 -6.53 -18.40 17.98
C GLY A 327 -7.96 -18.89 17.74
N ASP A 328 -8.88 -18.62 18.66
CA ASP A 328 -10.27 -19.11 18.59
C ASP A 328 -11.23 -17.95 18.30
N SER A 329 -11.83 -17.98 17.11
CA SER A 329 -12.77 -16.98 16.59
C SER A 329 -14.05 -16.86 17.42
N LYS A 330 -14.36 -17.86 18.26
CA LYS A 330 -15.55 -17.89 19.11
C LYS A 330 -15.36 -17.19 20.46
N THR A 331 -14.15 -16.73 20.76
CA THR A 331 -13.85 -16.08 22.04
C THR A 331 -14.24 -14.61 22.05
N LYS A 332 -14.55 -14.09 23.24
CA LYS A 332 -14.80 -12.64 23.43
C LYS A 332 -13.58 -11.80 23.07
N GLN A 333 -12.38 -12.30 23.34
CA GLN A 333 -11.12 -11.64 22.97
C GLN A 333 -11.04 -11.46 21.45
N TYR A 334 -11.30 -12.52 20.69
CA TYR A 334 -11.29 -12.45 19.23
C TYR A 334 -12.30 -11.45 18.71
N ALA A 335 -13.56 -11.53 19.17
CA ALA A 335 -14.61 -10.60 18.77
C ALA A 335 -14.22 -9.13 19.09
N THR A 336 -13.68 -8.87 20.28
CA THR A 336 -13.27 -7.51 20.69
C THR A 336 -12.13 -6.97 19.83
N THR A 337 -11.10 -7.77 19.56
CA THR A 337 -9.98 -7.38 18.68
C THR A 337 -10.45 -7.20 17.24
N PHE A 338 -11.34 -8.05 16.76
CA PHE A 338 -11.91 -7.94 15.42
C PHE A 338 -12.80 -6.70 15.27
N ASP A 339 -13.52 -6.28 16.32
CA ASP A 339 -14.28 -5.04 16.32
C ASP A 339 -13.37 -3.80 16.14
N VAL A 340 -12.14 -3.83 16.67
CA VAL A 340 -11.14 -2.78 16.42
C VAL A 340 -10.78 -2.75 14.93
N LEU A 341 -10.50 -3.90 14.32
CA LEU A 341 -10.22 -4.02 12.88
C LEU A 341 -11.39 -3.54 12.03
N ARG A 342 -12.64 -3.86 12.42
CA ARG A 342 -13.84 -3.38 11.73
C ARG A 342 -13.94 -1.85 11.76
N LYS A 343 -13.72 -1.23 12.92
CA LYS A 343 -13.73 0.25 13.04
C LYS A 343 -12.64 0.89 12.17
N LEU A 344 -11.43 0.34 12.19
CA LEU A 344 -10.32 0.81 11.35
C LEU A 344 -10.68 0.72 9.85
N ASN A 345 -11.21 -0.42 9.40
CA ASN A 345 -11.58 -0.62 8.00
C ASN A 345 -12.78 0.24 7.57
N VAL A 346 -13.73 0.53 8.46
CA VAL A 346 -14.81 1.51 8.17
C VAL A 346 -14.25 2.93 7.98
N GLU A 347 -13.27 3.35 8.79
CA GLU A 347 -12.62 4.66 8.61
C GLU A 347 -11.80 4.73 7.31
N ILE A 348 -11.12 3.64 6.96
CA ILE A 348 -10.40 3.48 5.69
C ILE A 348 -11.37 3.55 4.51
N GLN A 349 -12.47 2.80 4.56
CA GLN A 349 -13.53 2.81 3.56
C GLN A 349 -14.07 4.23 3.34
N GLN A 350 -14.39 4.95 4.43
CA GLN A 350 -14.87 6.34 4.36
C GLN A 350 -13.82 7.31 3.80
N GLN A 351 -12.53 7.09 4.06
CA GLN A 351 -11.47 7.89 3.45
C GLN A 351 -11.38 7.62 1.94
N ASN A 352 -11.44 6.35 1.53
CA ASN A 352 -11.35 5.94 0.13
C ASN A 352 -12.54 6.47 -0.69
N HIS A 353 -13.77 6.38 -0.18
CA HIS A 353 -14.97 6.96 -0.83
C HIS A 353 -14.88 8.46 -1.08
N ARG A 354 -14.23 9.20 -0.16
CA ARG A 354 -14.04 10.66 -0.32
C ARG A 354 -13.01 11.02 -1.39
N VAL A 355 -12.08 10.11 -1.70
CA VAL A 355 -11.00 10.36 -2.66
C VAL A 355 -11.37 9.82 -4.04
N ASN A 356 -11.74 8.55 -4.12
CA ASN A 356 -12.10 7.90 -5.37
C ASN A 356 -13.10 6.75 -5.12
N PRO A 357 -14.41 7.01 -5.17
CA PRO A 357 -15.43 6.02 -4.84
C PRO A 357 -15.48 4.83 -5.80
N THR A 358 -14.94 4.99 -7.02
CA THR A 358 -14.97 3.95 -8.06
C THR A 358 -13.66 3.17 -8.19
N SER A 359 -12.66 3.44 -7.35
CA SER A 359 -11.39 2.70 -7.40
C SER A 359 -11.57 1.26 -6.90
N PHE A 360 -10.75 0.35 -7.41
CA PHE A 360 -10.70 -1.03 -6.89
C PHE A 360 -10.32 -1.07 -5.40
N ILE A 361 -9.54 -0.09 -4.91
CA ILE A 361 -9.15 -0.01 -3.49
C ILE A 361 -10.39 0.29 -2.62
N THR A 362 -11.26 1.19 -3.08
CA THR A 362 -12.53 1.49 -2.41
C THR A 362 -13.46 0.27 -2.45
N GLN A 363 -13.62 -0.36 -3.62
CA GLN A 363 -14.48 -1.53 -3.77
C GLN A 363 -14.01 -2.74 -2.95
N ALA A 364 -12.70 -2.93 -2.80
CA ALA A 364 -12.14 -3.97 -1.93
C ALA A 364 -12.41 -3.68 -0.45
N ALA A 365 -12.25 -2.43 -0.02
CA ALA A 365 -12.63 -2.01 1.34
C ALA A 365 -14.14 -2.20 1.59
N ASP A 366 -14.99 -1.83 0.62
CA ASP A 366 -16.44 -2.03 0.67
C ASP A 366 -16.81 -3.51 0.82
N THR A 367 -16.15 -4.36 0.04
CA THR A 367 -16.37 -5.81 0.07
C THR A 367 -15.97 -6.40 1.41
N TRP A 368 -14.80 -6.03 1.95
CA TRP A 368 -14.37 -6.48 3.27
C TRP A 368 -15.34 -6.02 4.37
N VAL A 369 -15.71 -4.73 4.39
CA VAL A 369 -16.64 -4.19 5.42
C VAL A 369 -18.00 -4.88 5.34
N ARG A 370 -18.52 -5.13 4.14
CA ARG A 370 -19.78 -5.86 3.93
C ARG A 370 -19.71 -7.29 4.46
N LEU A 371 -18.67 -8.04 4.09
CA LEU A 371 -18.51 -9.45 4.51
C LEU A 371 -18.38 -9.59 6.03
N HIS A 372 -17.74 -8.63 6.66
CA HIS A 372 -17.44 -8.69 8.09
C HIS A 372 -18.33 -7.82 8.97
N GLN A 373 -19.38 -7.22 8.43
CA GLN A 373 -20.28 -6.32 9.19
C GLN A 373 -20.86 -7.02 10.43
N GLN A 374 -21.16 -8.30 10.33
CA GLN A 374 -21.83 -9.09 11.37
C GLN A 374 -21.04 -10.33 11.83
N SER A 375 -19.88 -10.60 11.22
CA SER A 375 -19.09 -11.80 11.51
C SER A 375 -17.60 -11.47 11.57
N PRO A 376 -16.88 -11.99 12.58
CA PRO A 376 -15.42 -11.93 12.62
C PRO A 376 -14.77 -13.13 11.88
N GLU A 377 -15.58 -14.07 11.38
CA GLU A 377 -15.08 -15.24 10.65
C GLU A 377 -14.47 -14.86 9.31
N SER A 378 -13.45 -15.60 8.91
CA SER A 378 -12.80 -15.36 7.62
C SER A 378 -13.73 -15.71 6.46
N ALA A 379 -13.88 -14.80 5.49
CA ALA A 379 -14.70 -15.05 4.33
C ALA A 379 -14.02 -16.04 3.37
N PRO A 380 -14.75 -16.97 2.73
CA PRO A 380 -14.17 -17.80 1.66
C PRO A 380 -13.61 -16.96 0.51
N THR A 381 -12.50 -17.38 -0.10
CA THR A 381 -11.79 -16.58 -1.13
C THR A 381 -12.72 -16.10 -2.26
N LEU A 382 -13.58 -16.96 -2.81
CA LEU A 382 -14.51 -16.58 -3.89
C LEU A 382 -15.60 -15.59 -3.47
N ASP A 383 -15.91 -15.47 -2.17
CA ASP A 383 -16.88 -14.47 -1.67
C ASP A 383 -16.33 -13.05 -1.61
N ARG A 384 -15.00 -12.92 -1.75
CA ARG A 384 -14.28 -11.64 -1.70
C ARG A 384 -14.14 -10.97 -3.08
N GLY A 385 -14.77 -11.54 -4.11
CA GLY A 385 -14.85 -10.91 -5.43
C GLY A 385 -15.40 -9.49 -5.33
N ILE A 386 -14.75 -8.54 -6.00
CA ILE A 386 -15.19 -7.14 -6.08
C ILE A 386 -15.86 -6.89 -7.44
N PRO A 387 -16.83 -5.96 -7.52
CA PRO A 387 -17.54 -5.69 -8.77
C PRO A 387 -16.60 -5.12 -9.83
N GLY A 388 -16.48 -5.83 -10.97
CA GLY A 388 -15.79 -5.33 -12.16
C GLY A 388 -16.67 -4.37 -12.97
N LYS A 389 -16.08 -3.76 -14.00
CA LYS A 389 -16.76 -2.77 -14.87
C LYS A 389 -17.99 -3.33 -15.61
N ASP A 390 -17.96 -4.61 -15.97
CA ASP A 390 -18.96 -5.27 -16.81
C ASP A 390 -19.73 -6.37 -16.04
N ASP A 391 -19.84 -6.24 -14.71
CA ASP A 391 -20.44 -7.24 -13.81
C ASP A 391 -19.83 -8.65 -13.89
N VAL A 392 -18.63 -8.78 -14.49
CA VAL A 392 -17.87 -10.02 -14.52
C VAL A 392 -17.27 -10.28 -13.15
N THR A 393 -17.82 -11.27 -12.45
CA THR A 393 -17.39 -11.65 -11.09
C THR A 393 -16.90 -13.09 -11.03
N TRP A 394 -16.07 -13.39 -10.03
CA TRP A 394 -15.68 -14.75 -9.68
C TRP A 394 -16.90 -15.61 -9.33
N ASN A 395 -17.00 -16.79 -9.95
CA ASN A 395 -18.15 -17.67 -9.86
C ASN A 395 -17.78 -19.01 -9.19
N LYS A 396 -18.41 -19.28 -8.04
CA LYS A 396 -18.21 -20.54 -7.30
C LYS A 396 -18.58 -21.81 -8.07
N ALA A 397 -19.49 -21.73 -9.04
CA ALA A 397 -19.86 -22.86 -9.88
C ALA A 397 -18.84 -23.14 -10.99
N ASN A 398 -18.02 -22.16 -11.37
CA ASN A 398 -17.00 -22.31 -12.40
C ASN A 398 -15.73 -22.98 -11.81
N ALA A 399 -15.25 -24.04 -12.48
CA ALA A 399 -14.09 -24.81 -12.01
C ALA A 399 -12.77 -24.04 -12.15
N THR A 400 -12.60 -23.29 -13.24
CA THR A 400 -11.44 -22.42 -13.49
C THR A 400 -11.33 -21.37 -12.39
N ASP A 401 -12.41 -20.66 -12.07
CA ASP A 401 -12.45 -19.65 -11.02
C ASP A 401 -12.10 -20.22 -9.64
N ARG A 402 -12.65 -21.38 -9.29
CA ARG A 402 -12.40 -22.05 -8.00
C ARG A 402 -10.93 -22.38 -7.77
N GLU A 403 -10.18 -22.63 -8.83
CA GLU A 403 -8.78 -22.98 -8.73
C GLU A 403 -7.84 -21.80 -8.96
N LEU A 404 -8.18 -20.91 -9.90
CA LEU A 404 -7.36 -19.77 -10.27
C LEU A 404 -7.29 -18.72 -9.17
N LEU A 405 -8.43 -18.31 -8.62
CA LEU A 405 -8.46 -17.20 -7.67
C LEU A 405 -7.63 -17.48 -6.40
N PRO A 406 -7.67 -18.68 -5.77
CA PRO A 406 -6.76 -19.00 -4.67
C PRO A 406 -5.28 -18.91 -5.04
N LEU A 407 -4.88 -19.30 -6.25
CA LEU A 407 -3.49 -19.17 -6.71
C LEU A 407 -3.10 -17.69 -6.92
N LEU A 408 -3.99 -16.88 -7.49
CA LEU A 408 -3.77 -15.44 -7.63
C LEU A 408 -3.72 -14.74 -6.26
N ASN A 409 -4.61 -15.11 -5.34
CA ASN A 409 -4.57 -14.62 -3.95
C ASN A 409 -3.25 -14.99 -3.27
N ARG A 410 -2.70 -16.16 -3.57
CA ARG A 410 -1.44 -16.63 -3.01
C ARG A 410 -0.21 -15.92 -3.57
N TYR A 411 -0.08 -15.88 -4.88
CA TYR A 411 1.17 -15.48 -5.55
C TYR A 411 1.14 -14.05 -6.08
N CYS A 412 -0.03 -13.51 -6.43
CA CYS A 412 -0.15 -12.22 -7.11
C CYS A 412 -0.71 -11.10 -6.21
N TYR A 413 -1.51 -11.44 -5.19
CA TYR A 413 -2.18 -10.46 -4.31
C TYR A 413 -1.24 -9.44 -3.69
N ARG A 414 -0.02 -9.84 -3.29
CA ARG A 414 0.92 -8.96 -2.59
C ARG A 414 1.20 -7.68 -3.38
N CYS A 415 1.38 -7.78 -4.69
CA CYS A 415 1.57 -6.63 -5.58
C CYS A 415 0.22 -6.09 -6.09
N HIS A 416 -0.69 -6.99 -6.48
CA HIS A 416 -1.97 -6.67 -7.12
C HIS A 416 -3.14 -6.58 -6.12
N SER A 417 -2.90 -6.02 -4.93
CA SER A 417 -3.96 -5.61 -3.99
C SER A 417 -4.02 -4.10 -3.83
N SER A 418 -2.99 -3.37 -4.28
CA SER A 418 -2.89 -1.93 -4.05
C SER A 418 -2.15 -1.14 -5.13
N LEU A 419 -1.55 -1.79 -6.14
CA LEU A 419 -0.71 -1.13 -7.15
C LEU A 419 -1.43 -0.92 -8.48
N ALA A 420 -1.56 -1.99 -9.26
CA ALA A 420 -2.02 -1.90 -10.66
C ALA A 420 -3.51 -2.23 -10.81
N TYR A 421 -3.95 -3.30 -10.16
CA TYR A 421 -5.33 -3.79 -10.13
C TYR A 421 -5.50 -4.70 -8.91
N HIS A 422 -6.72 -5.19 -8.68
CA HIS A 422 -7.03 -6.11 -7.59
C HIS A 422 -7.25 -7.54 -8.12
N VAL A 423 -6.60 -8.57 -7.57
CA VAL A 423 -6.81 -9.96 -8.05
C VAL A 423 -8.24 -10.47 -7.83
N PHE A 424 -9.01 -9.86 -6.93
CA PHE A 424 -10.43 -10.16 -6.74
C PHE A 424 -11.36 -9.41 -7.71
N ASP A 425 -10.82 -8.53 -8.57
CA ASP A 425 -11.53 -7.96 -9.72
C ASP A 425 -11.29 -8.88 -10.93
N LYS A 426 -12.27 -9.73 -11.24
CA LYS A 426 -12.15 -10.71 -12.33
C LYS A 426 -11.99 -10.02 -13.69
N GLN A 427 -12.67 -8.91 -13.91
CA GLN A 427 -12.58 -8.14 -15.15
C GLN A 427 -11.17 -7.59 -15.34
N ALA A 428 -10.58 -7.00 -14.28
CA ALA A 428 -9.22 -6.49 -14.37
C ALA A 428 -8.17 -7.58 -14.60
N VAL A 429 -8.39 -8.79 -14.08
CA VAL A 429 -7.55 -9.98 -14.39
C VAL A 429 -7.70 -10.37 -15.85
N LEU A 430 -8.93 -10.47 -16.36
CA LEU A 430 -9.22 -10.80 -17.77
C LEU A 430 -8.51 -9.87 -18.75
N GLU A 431 -8.58 -8.57 -18.51
CA GLU A 431 -7.91 -7.53 -19.31
C GLU A 431 -6.37 -7.66 -19.35
N ARG A 432 -5.78 -8.45 -18.45
CA ARG A 432 -4.33 -8.56 -18.25
C ARG A 432 -3.81 -9.98 -18.44
N VAL A 433 -4.65 -10.93 -18.86
CA VAL A 433 -4.24 -12.34 -19.04
C VAL A 433 -2.97 -12.45 -19.89
N ASP A 434 -2.90 -11.77 -21.02
CA ASP A 434 -1.75 -11.85 -21.94
C ASP A 434 -0.45 -11.35 -21.28
N ASP A 435 -0.50 -10.21 -20.57
CA ASP A 435 0.66 -9.66 -19.84
C ASP A 435 1.04 -10.57 -18.65
N MET A 436 0.05 -11.12 -17.94
CA MET A 436 0.30 -12.05 -16.84
C MET A 436 0.97 -13.33 -17.32
N VAL A 437 0.49 -13.93 -18.41
CA VAL A 437 1.09 -15.13 -19.01
C VAL A 437 2.52 -14.84 -19.45
N TYR A 438 2.74 -13.73 -20.16
CA TYR A 438 4.07 -13.29 -20.56
C TYR A 438 5.03 -13.17 -19.37
N ARG A 439 4.63 -12.46 -18.30
CA ARG A 439 5.47 -12.24 -17.12
C ARG A 439 5.68 -13.48 -16.25
N LEU A 440 4.79 -14.47 -16.32
CA LEU A 440 4.98 -15.76 -15.64
C LEU A 440 6.09 -16.60 -16.30
N GLU A 441 6.36 -16.37 -17.59
CA GLU A 441 7.40 -17.05 -18.37
C GLU A 441 8.75 -16.30 -18.34
N GLU A 442 8.77 -15.04 -17.90
CA GLU A 442 9.97 -14.19 -17.92
C GLU A 442 11.01 -14.57 -16.85
N GLU A 443 12.28 -14.59 -17.27
CA GLU A 443 13.42 -14.82 -16.39
C GLU A 443 13.99 -13.51 -15.82
N ASP A 444 13.83 -12.38 -16.53
CA ASP A 444 14.26 -11.07 -16.06
C ASP A 444 13.49 -10.68 -14.79
N PHE A 445 14.24 -10.51 -13.69
CA PHE A 445 13.69 -10.11 -12.40
C PHE A 445 12.80 -8.85 -12.47
N SER A 446 13.16 -7.89 -13.32
CA SER A 446 12.44 -6.63 -13.45
C SER A 446 11.06 -6.79 -14.12
N LEU A 447 10.87 -7.87 -14.89
CA LEU A 447 9.66 -8.14 -15.67
C LEU A 447 8.81 -9.28 -15.11
N ARG A 448 9.43 -10.27 -14.46
CA ARG A 448 8.76 -11.48 -14.00
C ARG A 448 7.66 -11.25 -12.97
N MET A 449 6.73 -12.19 -12.87
CA MET A 449 5.65 -12.18 -11.87
C MET A 449 5.59 -13.51 -11.08
N PRO A 450 5.51 -13.47 -9.73
CA PRO A 450 5.78 -12.34 -8.86
C PRO A 450 7.27 -12.01 -8.75
N GLN A 451 7.58 -10.77 -8.38
CA GLN A 451 8.97 -10.32 -8.24
C GLN A 451 9.63 -10.83 -6.96
N ASP A 452 8.86 -11.06 -5.90
CA ASP A 452 9.37 -11.35 -4.55
C ASP A 452 9.90 -12.79 -4.35
N ARG A 453 9.77 -13.68 -5.33
CA ARG A 453 10.21 -15.09 -5.27
C ARG A 453 10.31 -15.75 -6.64
N ASN A 454 10.81 -16.98 -6.66
CA ASN A 454 10.64 -17.89 -7.80
C ASN A 454 9.40 -18.78 -7.58
N LEU A 455 8.60 -18.98 -8.62
CA LEU A 455 7.51 -19.95 -8.58
C LEU A 455 8.02 -21.36 -8.94
N PRO A 456 7.49 -22.42 -8.30
CA PRO A 456 7.68 -23.77 -8.80
C PRO A 456 7.14 -23.90 -10.23
N GLU A 457 7.85 -24.62 -11.11
CA GLU A 457 7.47 -24.80 -12.51
C GLU A 457 6.05 -25.35 -12.68
N SER A 458 5.63 -26.27 -11.80
CA SER A 458 4.27 -26.83 -11.79
C SER A 458 3.20 -25.77 -11.51
N VAL A 459 3.50 -24.81 -10.64
CA VAL A 459 2.60 -23.69 -10.32
C VAL A 459 2.54 -22.72 -11.49
N THR A 460 3.69 -22.36 -12.09
CA THR A 460 3.75 -21.50 -13.28
C THR A 460 2.91 -22.06 -14.41
N LYS A 461 3.13 -23.33 -14.78
CA LYS A 461 2.38 -24.03 -15.83
C LYS A 461 0.87 -24.04 -15.53
N ARG A 462 0.50 -24.29 -14.27
CA ARG A 462 -0.91 -24.34 -13.88
C ARG A 462 -1.59 -22.97 -13.93
N LEU A 463 -0.91 -21.92 -13.48
CA LEU A 463 -1.40 -20.54 -13.59
C LEU A 463 -1.64 -20.14 -15.04
N ILE A 464 -0.68 -20.40 -15.94
CA ILE A 464 -0.82 -20.10 -17.38
C ILE A 464 -2.01 -20.83 -17.98
N GLN A 465 -2.17 -22.12 -17.67
CA GLN A 465 -3.30 -22.91 -18.15
C GLN A 465 -4.65 -22.34 -17.70
N LEU A 466 -4.76 -21.97 -16.43
CA LEU A 466 -6.00 -21.43 -15.84
C LEU A 466 -6.31 -20.01 -16.36
N LEU A 467 -5.30 -19.17 -16.55
CA LEU A 467 -5.47 -17.84 -17.16
C LEU A 467 -5.94 -17.93 -18.62
N THR A 468 -5.37 -18.85 -19.39
CA THR A 468 -5.80 -19.11 -20.77
C THR A 468 -7.24 -19.65 -20.83
N ALA A 469 -7.61 -20.55 -19.90
CA ALA A 469 -8.98 -21.04 -19.79
C ALA A 469 -9.96 -19.90 -19.43
N LEU A 470 -9.57 -19.04 -18.48
CA LEU A 470 -10.36 -17.86 -18.10
C LEU A 470 -10.64 -16.95 -19.30
N GLN A 471 -9.64 -16.68 -20.14
CA GLN A 471 -9.81 -15.88 -21.37
C GLN A 471 -10.74 -16.56 -22.38
N ASN A 472 -10.58 -17.87 -22.61
CA ASN A 472 -11.43 -18.62 -23.55
C ASN A 472 -12.91 -18.71 -23.11
N GLU A 473 -13.16 -18.70 -21.79
CA GLU A 473 -14.50 -18.71 -21.22
C GLU A 473 -15.19 -17.32 -21.30
N ASN A 474 -14.45 -16.25 -21.58
CA ASN A 474 -14.92 -14.86 -21.63
C ASN A 474 -14.35 -14.14 -22.88
N PRO A 475 -14.77 -14.53 -24.09
CA PRO A 475 -14.18 -14.08 -25.36
C PRO A 475 -14.48 -12.61 -25.73
#